data_AF-A0A6I6MP58-F1
#
_entry.id   AF-A0A6I6MP58-F1
#
_cell.length_a   1.000
_cell.length_b   1.000
_cell.length_c   1.000
_cell.angle_alpha   90.00
_cell.angle_beta   90.00
_cell.angle_gamma   90.00
#
_symmetry.space_group_name_H-M   'P 1'
#
loop_
_entity.id
_entity.type
_entity.pdbx_description
1 polymer ?
#
loop_
_entity_poly.entity_id
_entity_poly.type
_entity_poly.pdbx_seq_one_letter_code
_entity_poly.pdbx_strand_id
1 'polypeptide(L)'
;MRVLIAATLGFALVTGAASAAPWSDPNGRLVFDAPAGWTTSVEQSGEYTYVVTGTANNECHIISRPSPRTATVSAAAVRVAGANDAQFNDAFWQTLANGFGRIFPANSAQVQSHSQDSSQFWPIQRAVIQSPQRSDLTAPIQAGFEMRPGFELMTLCMTYGGPDATQTYDAVMRSVGHPNDATFQADAERLGAQNAAANAAADAQNAQTQEEIDREARRRRVQH
;
A
#
# COMPACT_ATOMS: atom_id res chain seq x y z
N MET A 1 16.72 -70.49 17.04
CA MET A 1 16.33 -69.73 18.25
C MET A 1 17.07 -68.40 18.21
N ARG A 2 16.33 -67.27 18.30
CA ARG A 2 16.81 -65.89 18.55
C ARG A 2 17.57 -65.18 17.41
N VAL A 3 17.35 -63.89 17.08
CA VAL A 3 16.32 -62.86 17.32
C VAL A 3 16.53 -61.86 16.15
N LEU A 4 15.45 -61.45 15.46
CA LEU A 4 15.44 -60.30 14.57
C LEU A 4 15.26 -59.02 15.41
N ILE A 5 16.16 -58.04 15.28
CA ILE A 5 15.93 -56.67 15.78
C ILE A 5 15.84 -55.78 14.54
N ALA A 6 14.61 -55.44 14.15
CA ALA A 6 14.32 -54.39 13.20
C ALA A 6 14.28 -53.06 13.97
N ALA A 7 15.27 -52.20 13.75
CA ALA A 7 15.26 -50.83 14.24
C ALA A 7 14.50 -49.96 13.23
N THR A 8 13.24 -49.65 13.53
CA THR A 8 12.48 -48.62 12.82
C THR A 8 13.01 -47.25 13.24
N LEU A 9 13.87 -46.66 12.41
CA LEU A 9 14.21 -45.24 12.48
C LEU A 9 13.00 -44.43 12.01
N GLY A 10 12.22 -43.93 12.97
CA GLY A 10 11.16 -42.96 12.70
C GLY A 10 11.77 -41.63 12.29
N PHE A 11 11.65 -41.27 11.02
CA PHE A 11 11.83 -39.89 10.59
C PHE A 11 10.64 -39.07 11.09
N ALA A 12 10.84 -38.32 12.17
CA ALA A 12 9.94 -37.24 12.52
C ALA A 12 10.10 -36.14 11.44
N LEU A 13 9.17 -36.11 10.49
CA LEU A 13 9.00 -34.95 9.62
C LEU A 13 8.55 -33.78 10.51
N VAL A 14 9.49 -32.92 10.88
CA VAL A 14 9.14 -31.59 11.38
C VAL A 14 8.61 -30.82 10.18
N THR A 15 7.31 -30.91 9.93
CA THR A 15 6.59 -29.98 9.06
C THR A 15 6.52 -28.65 9.80
N GLY A 16 7.64 -27.92 9.82
CA GLY A 16 7.62 -26.53 10.21
C GLY A 16 6.81 -25.76 9.18
N ALA A 17 5.71 -25.14 9.60
CA ALA A 17 5.10 -24.09 8.81
C ALA A 17 6.19 -23.05 8.56
N ALA A 18 6.63 -22.88 7.31
CA ALA A 18 7.50 -21.77 6.96
C ALA A 18 6.73 -20.50 7.33
N SER A 19 7.17 -19.75 8.33
CA SER A 19 6.54 -18.48 8.68
C SER A 19 6.70 -17.49 7.51
N ALA A 20 5.76 -16.56 7.38
CA ALA A 20 5.95 -15.42 6.48
C ALA A 20 7.30 -14.75 6.79
N ALA A 21 8.04 -14.39 5.74
CA ALA A 21 9.39 -13.87 5.87
C ALA A 21 9.46 -12.46 5.28
N PRO A 22 10.03 -11.47 6.01
CA PRO A 22 10.21 -10.15 5.45
C PRO A 22 11.18 -10.22 4.28
N TRP A 23 10.80 -9.59 3.17
CA TRP A 23 11.63 -9.35 2.02
C TRP A 23 11.96 -7.86 1.94
N SER A 24 13.18 -7.53 1.57
CA SER A 24 13.63 -6.15 1.39
C SER A 24 14.39 -6.02 0.09
N ASP A 25 14.05 -5.00 -0.69
CA ASP A 25 14.80 -4.62 -1.87
C ASP A 25 16.21 -4.20 -1.46
N PRO A 26 17.28 -4.81 -2.01
CA PRO A 26 18.65 -4.40 -1.76
C PRO A 26 18.93 -2.92 -2.06
N ASN A 27 18.13 -2.30 -2.95
CA ASN A 27 18.22 -0.87 -3.28
C ASN A 27 17.37 0.03 -2.36
N GLY A 28 16.67 -0.55 -1.38
CA GLY A 28 15.92 0.19 -0.37
C GLY A 28 14.64 0.86 -0.86
N ARG A 29 13.99 0.35 -1.92
CA ARG A 29 12.79 0.99 -2.52
C ARG A 29 11.47 0.32 -2.13
N LEU A 30 11.54 -0.87 -1.53
CA LEU A 30 10.38 -1.71 -1.26
C LEU A 30 10.71 -2.71 -0.15
N VAL A 31 9.75 -2.92 0.75
CA VAL A 31 9.70 -4.04 1.69
C VAL A 31 8.31 -4.67 1.64
N PHE A 32 8.21 -5.96 1.94
CA PHE A 32 6.93 -6.65 2.14
C PHE A 32 7.16 -7.97 2.89
N ASP A 33 6.09 -8.57 3.42
CA ASP A 33 6.14 -9.89 4.02
C ASP A 33 5.73 -10.95 2.99
N ALA A 34 6.69 -11.77 2.55
CA ALA A 34 6.41 -12.87 1.64
C ALA A 34 5.63 -13.96 2.40
N PRO A 35 4.47 -14.43 1.90
CA PRO A 35 3.70 -15.45 2.59
C PRO A 35 4.48 -16.75 2.81
N ALA A 36 4.10 -17.45 3.88
CA ALA A 36 4.55 -18.79 4.20
C ALA A 36 4.56 -19.73 2.98
N GLY A 37 5.74 -20.27 2.63
CA GLY A 37 5.87 -21.25 1.54
C GLY A 37 5.80 -20.66 0.12
N TRP A 38 5.74 -19.33 -0.02
CA TRP A 38 5.89 -18.66 -1.31
C TRP A 38 7.37 -18.49 -1.65
N THR A 39 7.67 -18.54 -2.93
CA THR A 39 8.98 -18.17 -3.47
C THR A 39 8.94 -16.74 -3.96
N THR A 40 10.11 -16.09 -4.07
CA THR A 40 10.21 -14.69 -4.52
C THR A 40 11.29 -14.58 -5.58
N SER A 41 10.94 -14.03 -6.75
CA SER A 41 11.87 -13.70 -7.83
C SER A 41 11.92 -12.19 -8.07
N VAL A 42 13.09 -11.67 -8.41
CA VAL A 42 13.26 -10.29 -8.86
C VAL A 42 13.31 -10.29 -10.38
N GLU A 43 12.29 -9.69 -11.01
CA GLU A 43 12.19 -9.59 -12.46
C GLU A 43 12.95 -8.36 -13.00
N GLN A 44 12.99 -7.28 -12.21
CA GLN A 44 13.72 -6.05 -12.53
C GLN A 44 14.14 -5.31 -11.26
N SER A 45 15.35 -4.76 -11.25
CA SER A 45 15.88 -3.96 -10.12
C SER A 45 16.67 -2.71 -10.54
N GLY A 46 16.54 -2.27 -11.80
CA GLY A 46 17.20 -1.09 -12.35
C GLY A 46 16.63 0.23 -11.84
N GLU A 47 15.84 0.92 -12.65
CA GLU A 47 15.19 2.20 -12.29
C GLU A 47 14.01 2.01 -11.32
N TYR A 48 13.37 0.85 -11.39
CA TYR A 48 12.27 0.44 -10.52
C TYR A 48 12.51 -0.99 -10.06
N THR A 49 11.77 -1.39 -9.02
CA THR A 49 11.81 -2.74 -8.48
C THR A 49 10.54 -3.46 -8.86
N TYR A 50 10.67 -4.66 -9.43
CA TYR A 50 9.56 -5.53 -9.78
C TYR A 50 9.88 -6.95 -9.32
N VAL A 51 9.05 -7.42 -8.40
CA VAL A 51 9.17 -8.70 -7.73
C VAL A 51 7.91 -9.51 -8.00
N VAL A 52 8.07 -10.80 -8.22
CA VAL A 52 6.96 -11.76 -8.20
C VAL A 52 7.16 -12.65 -6.99
N THR A 53 6.13 -12.77 -6.16
CA THR A 53 6.14 -13.72 -5.05
C THR A 53 4.93 -14.61 -5.15
N GLY A 54 5.10 -15.93 -4.97
CA GLY A 54 4.01 -16.85 -5.25
C GLY A 54 4.35 -18.32 -5.12
N THR A 55 3.35 -19.10 -5.50
CA THR A 55 3.34 -20.54 -5.72
C THR A 55 2.86 -20.82 -7.14
N ALA A 56 2.75 -22.08 -7.53
CA ALA A 56 2.17 -22.45 -8.83
C ALA A 56 0.69 -22.02 -9.01
N ASN A 57 -0.04 -21.76 -7.91
CA ASN A 57 -1.48 -21.51 -7.95
C ASN A 57 -1.86 -20.05 -7.66
N ASN A 58 -1.00 -19.31 -6.98
CA ASN A 58 -1.28 -17.98 -6.49
C ASN A 58 0.02 -17.17 -6.48
N GLU A 59 -0.02 -15.95 -6.97
CA GLU A 59 1.14 -15.05 -6.92
C GLU A 59 0.71 -13.59 -6.80
N CYS A 60 1.61 -12.76 -6.30
CA CYS A 60 1.50 -11.32 -6.27
C CYS A 60 2.71 -10.69 -6.98
N HIS A 61 2.41 -9.78 -7.89
CA HIS A 61 3.37 -8.92 -8.56
C HIS A 61 3.46 -7.63 -7.76
N ILE A 62 4.64 -7.33 -7.24
CA ILE A 62 4.88 -6.17 -6.38
C ILE A 62 5.88 -5.25 -7.08
N ILE A 63 5.48 -4.00 -7.26
CA ILE A 63 6.20 -3.01 -8.04
C ILE A 63 6.42 -1.77 -7.20
N SER A 64 7.65 -1.27 -7.17
CA SER A 64 8.00 0.04 -6.62
C SER A 64 8.64 0.87 -7.72
N ARG A 65 8.02 2.01 -8.05
CA ARG A 65 8.49 2.93 -9.10
C ARG A 65 8.77 4.30 -8.52
N PRO A 66 9.88 4.95 -8.92
CA PRO A 66 10.06 6.36 -8.62
C PRO A 66 8.91 7.20 -9.17
N SER A 67 8.44 8.16 -8.38
CA SER A 67 7.41 9.13 -8.77
C SER A 67 7.95 10.54 -8.59
N PRO A 68 8.42 11.19 -9.68
CA PRO A 68 8.88 12.57 -9.63
C PRO A 68 7.80 13.54 -9.12
N ARG A 69 6.52 13.19 -9.30
CA ARG A 69 5.37 13.98 -8.86
C ARG A 69 5.26 14.07 -7.34
N THR A 70 5.66 13.03 -6.62
CA THR A 70 5.58 12.99 -5.15
C THR A 70 6.93 13.24 -4.49
N ALA A 71 8.03 13.29 -5.25
CA ALA A 71 9.39 13.40 -4.72
C ALA A 71 9.64 14.67 -3.90
N THR A 72 9.04 15.79 -4.28
CA THR A 72 9.19 17.09 -3.60
C THR A 72 7.97 17.45 -2.74
N VAL A 73 7.01 16.54 -2.60
CA VAL A 73 5.76 16.77 -1.87
C VAL A 73 5.93 16.27 -0.43
N SER A 74 5.41 17.03 0.54
CA SER A 74 5.47 16.62 1.94
C SER A 74 4.75 15.29 2.17
N ALA A 75 5.23 14.47 3.12
CA ALA A 75 4.60 13.20 3.47
C ALA A 75 3.11 13.35 3.84
N ALA A 76 2.73 14.41 4.54
CA ALA A 76 1.34 14.70 4.88
C ALA A 76 0.49 14.93 3.62
N ALA A 77 0.97 15.72 2.67
CA ALA A 77 0.25 15.98 1.42
C ALA A 77 0.17 14.74 0.52
N VAL A 78 1.23 13.93 0.45
CA VAL A 78 1.20 12.64 -0.25
C VAL A 78 0.17 11.70 0.38
N ARG A 79 0.09 11.62 1.71
CA ARG A 79 -0.90 10.81 2.41
C ARG A 79 -2.33 11.27 2.11
N VAL A 80 -2.59 12.58 2.18
CA VAL A 80 -3.91 13.16 1.85
C VAL A 80 -4.27 12.87 0.40
N ALA A 81 -3.32 13.01 -0.53
CA ALA A 81 -3.53 12.59 -1.91
C ALA A 81 -3.85 11.09 -1.96
N GLY A 82 -3.04 10.21 -1.38
CA GLY A 82 -3.32 8.77 -1.34
C GLY A 82 -4.68 8.39 -0.73
N ALA A 83 -5.29 9.27 0.07
CA ALA A 83 -6.62 9.08 0.67
C ALA A 83 -7.78 9.71 -0.13
N ASN A 84 -7.51 10.30 -1.30
CA ASN A 84 -8.52 10.92 -2.14
C ASN A 84 -9.06 9.91 -3.16
N ASP A 85 -10.03 9.10 -2.74
CA ASP A 85 -10.70 8.06 -3.54
C ASP A 85 -11.19 8.56 -4.92
N ALA A 86 -11.63 9.82 -5.02
CA ALA A 86 -12.14 10.39 -6.27
C ALA A 86 -11.11 10.40 -7.42
N GLN A 87 -9.81 10.42 -7.12
CA GLN A 87 -8.77 10.34 -8.15
C GLN A 87 -8.46 8.90 -8.58
N PHE A 88 -8.85 7.91 -7.77
CA PHE A 88 -8.60 6.48 -7.98
C PHE A 88 -9.85 5.77 -8.51
N ASN A 89 -10.58 6.45 -9.39
CA ASN A 89 -11.77 5.91 -10.05
C ASN A 89 -11.46 4.79 -11.05
N ASP A 90 -12.49 4.20 -11.66
CA ASP A 90 -12.35 3.08 -12.61
C ASP A 90 -11.44 3.41 -13.79
N ALA A 91 -11.47 4.64 -14.32
CA ALA A 91 -10.63 5.04 -15.45
C ALA A 91 -9.15 5.09 -15.08
N PHE A 92 -8.83 5.54 -13.86
CA PHE A 92 -7.47 5.47 -13.32
C PHE A 92 -7.00 4.01 -13.26
N TRP A 93 -7.79 3.14 -12.62
CA TRP A 93 -7.42 1.73 -12.44
C TRP A 93 -7.30 0.98 -13.75
N GLN A 94 -8.21 1.20 -14.69
CA GLN A 94 -8.15 0.60 -16.02
C GLN A 94 -6.91 1.03 -16.78
N THR A 95 -6.57 2.33 -16.75
CA THR A 95 -5.37 2.87 -17.40
C THR A 95 -4.09 2.29 -16.76
N LEU A 96 -4.03 2.27 -15.43
CA LEU A 96 -2.90 1.73 -14.68
C LEU A 96 -2.71 0.24 -14.99
N ALA A 97 -3.77 -0.56 -14.89
CA ALA A 97 -3.74 -2.00 -15.14
C ALA A 97 -3.32 -2.33 -16.58
N ASN A 98 -3.86 -1.63 -17.58
CA ASN A 98 -3.49 -1.84 -18.98
C ASN A 98 -2.02 -1.50 -19.30
N GLY A 99 -1.32 -0.77 -18.41
CA GLY A 99 0.13 -0.63 -18.47
C GLY A 99 0.90 -1.96 -18.29
N PHE A 100 0.27 -2.99 -17.71
CA PHE A 100 0.85 -4.31 -17.48
C PHE A 100 0.41 -5.29 -18.56
N GLY A 101 0.86 -5.09 -19.80
CA GLY A 101 0.41 -5.88 -20.95
C GLY A 101 0.60 -7.40 -20.87
N ARG A 102 1.50 -7.90 -19.99
CA ARG A 102 1.60 -9.34 -19.69
C ARG A 102 0.45 -9.85 -18.82
N ILE A 103 -0.05 -9.02 -17.91
CA ILE A 103 -1.16 -9.35 -17.02
C ILE A 103 -2.50 -9.06 -17.70
N PHE A 104 -2.60 -7.94 -18.41
CA PHE A 104 -3.77 -7.43 -19.12
C PHE A 104 -3.50 -7.29 -20.63
N PRO A 105 -3.41 -8.41 -21.37
CA PRO A 105 -3.11 -8.38 -22.80
C PRO A 105 -4.19 -7.66 -23.60
N ALA A 106 -3.80 -6.95 -24.67
CA ALA A 106 -4.71 -6.21 -25.55
C ALA A 106 -5.62 -5.20 -24.81
N ASN A 107 -5.10 -4.57 -23.75
CA ASN A 107 -5.83 -3.62 -22.90
C ASN A 107 -7.11 -4.21 -22.30
N SER A 108 -7.06 -5.47 -21.88
CA SER A 108 -8.23 -6.24 -21.40
C SER A 108 -8.71 -5.90 -20.00
N ALA A 109 -8.08 -4.97 -19.26
CA ALA A 109 -8.48 -4.66 -17.90
C ALA A 109 -9.93 -4.16 -17.83
N GLN A 110 -10.71 -4.78 -16.94
CA GLN A 110 -12.09 -4.40 -16.63
C GLN A 110 -12.24 -4.27 -15.12
N VAL A 111 -12.34 -3.04 -14.62
CA VAL A 111 -12.51 -2.77 -13.20
C VAL A 111 -13.93 -3.17 -12.78
N GLN A 112 -14.03 -4.01 -11.76
CA GLN A 112 -15.30 -4.48 -11.20
C GLN A 112 -15.72 -3.62 -10.01
N SER A 113 -14.74 -3.26 -9.18
CA SER A 113 -14.92 -2.39 -8.02
C SER A 113 -13.58 -1.78 -7.62
N HIS A 114 -13.65 -0.66 -6.91
CA HIS A 114 -12.53 -0.06 -6.19
C HIS A 114 -12.98 0.40 -4.79
N SER A 115 -12.02 0.56 -3.90
CA SER A 115 -12.24 1.03 -2.52
C SER A 115 -10.95 1.52 -1.90
N GLN A 116 -11.05 2.20 -0.77
CA GLN A 116 -9.90 2.63 0.02
C GLN A 116 -9.84 1.88 1.36
N ASP A 117 -8.70 1.29 1.68
CA ASP A 117 -8.35 0.83 3.03
C ASP A 117 -7.56 1.94 3.76
N SER A 118 -8.11 2.42 4.87
CA SER A 118 -7.52 3.47 5.72
C SER A 118 -7.16 2.96 7.12
N SER A 119 -7.07 1.64 7.30
CA SER A 119 -6.75 1.02 8.60
C SER A 119 -5.30 1.25 9.05
N GLN A 120 -4.40 1.56 8.12
CA GLN A 120 -3.00 1.90 8.39
C GLN A 120 -2.73 3.39 8.15
N PHE A 121 -1.55 3.86 8.55
CA PHE A 121 -1.16 5.26 8.36
C PHE A 121 -1.18 5.67 6.88
N TRP A 122 -0.57 4.84 6.04
CA TRP A 122 -0.62 5.00 4.59
C TRP A 122 -1.89 4.34 4.04
N PRO A 123 -2.76 5.09 3.34
CA PRO A 123 -3.96 4.51 2.74
C PRO A 123 -3.59 3.61 1.55
N ILE A 124 -4.33 2.52 1.40
CA ILE A 124 -4.21 1.59 0.28
C ILE A 124 -5.44 1.75 -0.59
N GLN A 125 -5.23 2.13 -1.85
CA GLN A 125 -6.27 2.12 -2.87
C GLN A 125 -6.36 0.69 -3.41
N ARG A 126 -7.55 0.11 -3.39
CA ARG A 126 -7.80 -1.27 -3.78
C ARG A 126 -8.69 -1.33 -5.00
N ALA A 127 -8.46 -2.29 -5.88
CA ALA A 127 -9.37 -2.60 -6.97
C ALA A 127 -9.49 -4.10 -7.23
N VAL A 128 -10.65 -4.51 -7.72
CA VAL A 128 -10.90 -5.85 -8.24
C VAL A 128 -10.98 -5.73 -9.75
N ILE A 129 -10.05 -6.35 -10.47
CA ILE A 129 -9.89 -6.17 -11.91
C ILE A 129 -9.99 -7.51 -12.62
N GLN A 130 -10.88 -7.62 -13.60
CA GLN A 130 -10.97 -8.77 -14.49
C GLN A 130 -10.13 -8.55 -15.74
N SER A 131 -9.67 -9.65 -16.33
CA SER A 131 -9.00 -9.67 -17.62
C SER A 131 -9.60 -10.81 -18.45
N PRO A 132 -10.62 -10.54 -19.29
CA PRO A 132 -11.30 -11.59 -20.06
C PRO A 132 -10.37 -12.40 -20.97
N GLN A 133 -9.20 -11.83 -21.29
CA GLN A 133 -8.20 -12.45 -22.18
C GLN A 133 -7.24 -13.38 -21.42
N ARG A 134 -7.41 -13.52 -20.10
CA ARG A 134 -6.66 -14.41 -19.21
C ARG A 134 -7.54 -15.56 -18.76
N SER A 135 -7.74 -16.54 -19.63
CA SER A 135 -8.52 -17.75 -19.34
C SER A 135 -7.86 -18.68 -18.32
N ASP A 136 -6.59 -18.43 -17.99
CA ASP A 136 -5.80 -19.12 -16.99
C ASP A 136 -6.08 -18.66 -15.54
N LEU A 137 -6.77 -17.54 -15.36
CA LEU A 137 -7.15 -17.04 -14.03
C LEU A 137 -8.50 -17.61 -13.59
N THR A 138 -8.59 -18.08 -12.35
CA THR A 138 -9.83 -18.61 -11.76
C THR A 138 -10.55 -17.60 -10.88
N ALA A 139 -9.93 -16.44 -10.60
CA ALA A 139 -10.53 -15.34 -9.85
C ALA A 139 -10.10 -13.98 -10.43
N PRO A 140 -10.87 -12.91 -10.20
CA PRO A 140 -10.44 -11.55 -10.52
C PRO A 140 -9.14 -11.17 -9.80
N ILE A 141 -8.34 -10.34 -10.46
CA ILE A 141 -7.07 -9.83 -9.94
C ILE A 141 -7.36 -8.85 -8.82
N GLN A 142 -6.74 -9.08 -7.66
CA GLN A 142 -6.80 -8.16 -6.54
C GLN A 142 -5.64 -7.16 -6.70
N ALA A 143 -5.94 -5.88 -6.77
CA ALA A 143 -4.96 -4.82 -6.94
C ALA A 143 -4.87 -3.93 -5.69
N GLY A 144 -3.66 -3.48 -5.39
CA GLY A 144 -3.35 -2.48 -4.37
C GLY A 144 -2.45 -1.41 -4.97
N PHE A 145 -2.69 -0.15 -4.62
CA PHE A 145 -1.86 0.99 -5.00
C PHE A 145 -1.68 1.91 -3.81
N GLU A 146 -0.45 2.33 -3.59
CA GLU A 146 -0.07 3.19 -2.50
C GLU A 146 0.93 4.24 -2.96
N MET A 147 0.90 5.40 -2.29
CA MET A 147 1.82 6.49 -2.57
C MET A 147 2.73 6.73 -1.37
N ARG A 148 4.00 7.03 -1.67
CA ARG A 148 5.00 7.54 -0.71
C ARG A 148 5.69 8.77 -1.32
N PRO A 149 6.35 9.61 -0.51
CA PRO A 149 7.25 10.63 -1.03
C PRO A 149 8.30 10.00 -1.96
N GLY A 150 8.25 10.37 -3.24
CA GLY A 150 9.16 9.91 -4.29
C GLY A 150 8.88 8.53 -4.89
N PHE A 151 7.87 7.80 -4.42
CA PHE A 151 7.57 6.45 -4.90
C PHE A 151 6.07 6.15 -5.02
N GLU A 152 5.74 5.30 -5.98
CA GLU A 152 4.45 4.64 -6.12
C GLU A 152 4.67 3.13 -5.94
N LEU A 153 3.90 2.53 -5.03
CA LEU A 153 3.93 1.09 -4.76
C LEU A 153 2.65 0.47 -5.31
N MET A 154 2.78 -0.68 -5.96
CA MET A 154 1.64 -1.35 -6.57
C MET A 154 1.76 -2.86 -6.38
N THR A 155 0.63 -3.50 -6.11
CA THR A 155 0.50 -4.94 -5.95
C THR A 155 -0.61 -5.45 -6.87
N LEU A 156 -0.36 -6.51 -7.63
CA LEU A 156 -1.35 -7.21 -8.45
C LEU A 156 -1.29 -8.70 -8.11
N CYS A 157 -2.32 -9.23 -7.45
CA CYS A 157 -2.37 -10.62 -7.03
C CYS A 157 -3.36 -11.44 -7.87
N MET A 158 -2.94 -12.62 -8.28
CA MET A 158 -3.59 -13.49 -9.26
C MET A 158 -3.70 -14.91 -8.75
N THR A 159 -4.88 -15.52 -8.94
CA THR A 159 -5.13 -16.95 -8.68
C THR A 159 -5.31 -17.68 -10.00
N TYR A 160 -4.50 -18.72 -10.19
CA TYR A 160 -4.51 -19.66 -11.32
C TYR A 160 -5.28 -20.94 -11.02
N GLY A 161 -5.53 -21.22 -9.73
CA GLY A 161 -6.29 -22.36 -9.26
C GLY A 161 -6.17 -22.56 -7.75
N GLY A 162 -6.77 -23.62 -7.23
CA GLY A 162 -6.76 -23.91 -5.79
C GLY A 162 -7.78 -23.08 -5.00
N PRO A 163 -7.65 -23.03 -3.66
CA PRO A 163 -8.58 -22.30 -2.79
C PRO A 163 -8.46 -20.78 -2.98
N ASP A 164 -9.51 -20.06 -2.60
CA ASP A 164 -9.50 -18.59 -2.55
C ASP A 164 -8.35 -18.08 -1.66
N ALA A 165 -7.50 -17.24 -2.24
CA ALA A 165 -6.32 -16.66 -1.60
C ALA A 165 -6.50 -15.17 -1.26
N THR A 166 -7.72 -14.63 -1.37
CA THR A 166 -8.00 -13.20 -1.15
C THR A 166 -7.47 -12.69 0.19
N GLN A 167 -7.65 -13.43 1.29
CA GLN A 167 -7.10 -13.02 2.59
C GLN A 167 -5.56 -12.97 2.61
N THR A 168 -4.89 -13.87 1.88
CA THR A 168 -3.43 -13.85 1.74
C THR A 168 -3.00 -12.62 0.94
N TYR A 169 -3.72 -12.28 -0.13
CA TYR A 169 -3.45 -11.09 -0.93
C TYR A 169 -3.64 -9.80 -0.14
N ASP A 170 -4.69 -9.72 0.68
CA ASP A 170 -4.93 -8.63 1.62
C ASP A 170 -3.75 -8.45 2.58
N ALA A 171 -3.21 -9.55 3.12
CA ALA A 171 -2.06 -9.51 4.01
C ALA A 171 -0.80 -9.03 3.29
N VAL A 172 -0.53 -9.53 2.07
CA VAL A 172 0.60 -9.06 1.24
C VAL A 172 0.47 -7.56 0.97
N MET A 173 -0.67 -7.09 0.48
CA MET A 173 -0.90 -5.67 0.20
C MET A 173 -0.67 -4.79 1.42
N ARG A 174 -1.15 -5.18 2.61
CA ARG A 174 -0.93 -4.42 3.84
C ARG A 174 0.51 -4.47 4.38
N SER A 175 1.30 -5.43 3.91
CA SER A 175 2.73 -5.55 4.28
C SER A 175 3.63 -4.75 3.35
N VAL A 176 3.17 -4.43 2.15
CA VAL A 176 3.94 -3.65 1.18
C VAL A 176 4.18 -2.26 1.74
N GLY A 177 5.44 -1.83 1.68
CA GLY A 177 5.84 -0.53 2.20
C GLY A 177 7.19 -0.08 1.69
N HIS A 178 7.66 1.03 2.23
CA HIS A 178 8.97 1.59 1.94
C HIS A 178 9.83 1.59 3.22
N PRO A 179 11.15 1.31 3.15
CA PRO A 179 12.03 1.34 4.33
C PRO A 179 11.96 2.63 5.17
N ASN A 180 11.63 3.75 4.52
CA ASN A 180 11.52 5.07 5.16
C ASN A 180 10.11 5.38 5.71
N ASP A 181 9.16 4.45 5.72
CA ASP A 181 7.77 4.72 6.11
C ASP A 181 7.65 5.32 7.51
N ALA A 182 8.43 4.85 8.47
CA ALA A 182 8.47 5.42 9.82
C ALA A 182 8.96 6.89 9.83
N THR A 183 9.95 7.22 8.99
CA THR A 183 10.46 8.59 8.87
C THR A 183 9.43 9.50 8.23
N PHE A 184 8.81 9.05 7.12
CA PHE A 184 7.78 9.80 6.43
C PHE A 184 6.54 10.04 7.31
N GLN A 185 6.14 9.04 8.10
CA GLN A 185 5.05 9.18 9.06
C GLN A 185 5.38 10.23 10.12
N ALA A 186 6.56 10.14 10.76
CA ALA A 186 6.99 11.12 11.75
C ALA A 186 7.02 12.55 11.19
N ASP A 187 7.47 12.72 9.93
CA ASP A 187 7.47 14.02 9.26
C ASP A 187 6.06 14.56 8.99
N ALA A 188 5.13 13.70 8.59
CA ALA A 188 3.75 14.06 8.37
C ALA A 188 3.04 14.48 9.68
N GLU A 189 3.25 13.72 10.75
CA GLU A 189 2.68 14.01 12.08
C GLU A 189 3.24 15.32 12.65
N ARG A 190 4.56 15.54 12.51
CA ARG A 190 5.23 16.79 12.92
C ARG A 190 4.67 18.00 12.19
N LEU A 191 4.49 17.91 10.86
CA LEU A 191 3.89 19.00 10.08
C LEU A 191 2.43 19.24 10.49
N GLY A 192 1.66 18.18 10.73
CA GLY A 192 0.29 18.28 11.23
C GLY A 192 0.21 19.03 12.57
N ALA A 193 1.09 18.69 13.52
CA ALA A 193 1.17 19.36 14.82
C ALA A 193 1.57 20.85 14.69
N GLN A 194 2.52 21.17 13.82
CA GLN A 194 2.93 22.55 13.55
C GLN A 194 1.79 23.39 12.98
N ASN A 195 1.04 22.84 12.00
CA ASN A 195 -0.10 23.52 11.40
C ASN A 195 -1.23 23.73 12.40
N ALA A 196 -1.53 22.72 13.24
CA ALA A 196 -2.55 22.85 14.29
C ALA A 196 -2.18 23.95 15.30
N ALA A 197 -0.92 24.02 15.73
CA ALA A 197 -0.44 25.05 16.63
C ALA A 197 -0.49 26.45 15.98
N ALA A 198 -0.11 26.56 14.71
CA ALA A 198 -0.17 27.82 13.97
C ALA A 198 -1.60 28.34 13.82
N ASN A 199 -2.55 27.46 13.48
CA ASN A 199 -3.96 27.81 13.36
C ASN A 199 -4.55 28.26 14.71
N ALA A 200 -4.25 27.52 15.79
CA ALA A 200 -4.70 27.90 17.14
C ALA A 200 -4.14 29.26 17.58
N ALA A 201 -2.88 29.57 17.24
CA ALA A 201 -2.28 30.86 17.52
C ALA A 201 -2.94 31.99 16.71
N ALA A 202 -3.25 31.75 15.42
CA ALA A 202 -3.97 32.71 14.58
C ALA A 202 -5.39 32.98 15.11
N ASP A 203 -6.12 31.93 15.50
CA ASP A 203 -7.46 32.07 16.08
C ASP A 203 -7.45 32.87 17.40
N ALA A 204 -6.45 32.64 18.26
CA ALA A 204 -6.28 33.40 19.49
C ALA A 204 -5.99 34.89 19.22
N GLN A 205 -5.16 35.20 18.23
CA GLN A 205 -4.87 36.59 17.83
C GLN A 205 -6.11 37.28 17.26
N ASN A 206 -6.89 36.58 16.42
CA ASN A 206 -8.14 37.09 15.87
C ASN A 206 -9.16 37.38 16.97
N ALA A 207 -9.29 36.49 17.96
CA ALA A 207 -10.18 36.69 19.11
C ALA A 207 -9.79 37.91 19.96
N GLN A 208 -8.50 38.07 20.27
CA GLN A 208 -7.99 39.25 21.01
C GLN A 208 -8.25 40.56 20.26
N THR A 209 -8.03 40.55 18.94
CA THR A 209 -8.29 41.71 18.07
C THR A 209 -9.77 42.09 18.08
N GLN A 210 -10.66 41.10 17.98
CA GLN A 210 -12.10 41.35 18.04
C GLN A 210 -12.55 41.89 19.40
N GLU A 211 -12.02 41.37 20.51
CA GLU A 211 -12.29 41.88 21.85
C GLU A 211 -11.82 43.34 22.04
N GLU A 212 -10.70 43.73 21.41
CA GLU A 212 -10.23 45.12 21.42
C GLU A 212 -11.18 46.03 20.63
N ILE A 213 -11.55 45.64 19.40
CA ILE A 213 -12.52 46.37 18.57
C ILE A 213 -13.85 46.57 19.32
N ASP A 214 -14.38 45.51 19.94
CA ASP A 214 -15.63 45.57 20.70
C ASP A 214 -15.50 46.49 21.93
N ARG A 215 -14.36 46.47 22.62
CA ARG A 215 -14.08 47.38 23.75
C ARG A 215 -14.02 48.83 23.31
N GLU A 216 -13.36 49.13 22.19
CA GLU A 216 -13.33 50.48 21.64
C GLU A 216 -14.70 50.97 21.20
N ALA A 217 -15.48 50.12 20.52
CA ALA A 217 -16.84 50.44 20.10
C ALA A 217 -17.74 50.77 21.30
N ARG A 218 -17.62 50.01 22.40
CA ARG A 218 -18.33 50.31 23.66
C ARG A 218 -17.88 51.63 24.26
N ARG A 219 -16.58 51.93 24.29
CA ARG A 219 -16.07 53.21 24.81
C ARG A 219 -16.63 54.41 24.04
N ARG A 220 -16.69 54.32 22.71
CA ARG A 220 -17.24 55.40 21.87
C ARG A 220 -18.73 55.62 22.11
N ARG A 221 -19.52 54.55 22.33
CA ARG A 221 -20.96 54.69 22.63
C ARG A 221 -21.27 55.39 23.94
N VAL A 222 -20.37 55.32 24.93
CA VAL A 222 -20.58 55.96 26.24
C VAL A 222 -20.27 57.47 26.20
N GLN A 223 -19.54 57.95 25.19
CA GLN A 223 -19.11 59.34 25.06
C GLN A 223 -20.07 60.22 24.24
N HIS A 224 -21.13 59.66 23.68
CA HIS A 224 -22.18 60.34 22.92
C HIS A 224 -23.54 60.20 23.61
#